data_AF-A0A9Q8ZAI7-F1
#
_entry.id   AF-A0A9Q8ZAI7-F1
#
_cell.length_a   1.000
_cell.length_b   1.000
_cell.length_c   1.000
_cell.angle_alpha   90.00
_cell.angle_beta   90.00
_cell.angle_gamma   90.00
#
_symmetry.space_group_name_H-M   'P 1'
#
loop_
_entity.id
_entity.type
_entity.pdbx_description
1 polymer ?
#
loop_
_entity_poly.entity_id
_entity_poly.type
_entity_poly.pdbx_seq_one_letter_code
_entity_poly.pdbx_strand_id
1 'polypeptide(L)'
;MLFDLDDRFDDQSRRRDILRMHDNMIYGNMTALDLAISMDIAMRDTPEQLHGDGRAACGQLQRRALRAISEENVRKARVEALRQELAVLESDLASTTVTTQDAIEQLAKAKCLELSNCIVRKLPREVRDMIYQYISTRDSESIEREHFRTTLDPLTRLYSYDFERWKKQHFPEHYWNPEYVSKPLYAELVENYYRTSTFVFSDDAGVMKRFLTTDEMRLGLLPRNLVAKVEIELKAISHDRGSFRAYMFGVPKSPERMREALDGLFELKAGARVLIKFITEAKTEEEREEHCRGAMETLFDPKQREKMAMYKIKFVVDGGRSWDLGEVMRQEWMDIHG
;
A
#
# COMPACT_ATOMS: atom_id res chain seq x y z
N MET A 1 -15.44 -10.41 -8.19
CA MET A 1 -16.14 -9.79 -9.34
C MET A 1 -16.25 -8.31 -9.03
N LEU A 2 -15.58 -7.47 -9.85
CA LEU A 2 -15.43 -6.00 -9.77
C LEU A 2 -14.83 -5.52 -8.43
N PHE A 3 -13.59 -5.06 -8.32
CA PHE A 3 -12.89 -4.00 -9.05
C PHE A 3 -11.39 -4.30 -9.17
N ASP A 4 -10.83 -4.15 -10.36
CA ASP A 4 -9.40 -4.36 -10.63
C ASP A 4 -8.97 -3.47 -11.83
N LEU A 5 -9.13 -2.14 -11.65
CA LEU A 5 -9.01 -1.18 -12.76
C LEU A 5 -8.09 0.04 -12.56
N ASP A 6 -7.37 0.18 -11.43
CA ASP A 6 -6.60 1.41 -11.20
C ASP A 6 -5.09 1.36 -11.47
N ASP A 7 -4.51 0.22 -11.86
CA ASP A 7 -3.07 0.14 -12.20
C ASP A 7 -2.75 0.37 -13.70
N ARG A 8 -3.71 0.85 -14.51
CA ARG A 8 -3.51 1.08 -15.96
C ARG A 8 -3.25 2.54 -16.36
N PHE A 9 -3.26 3.49 -15.43
CA PHE A 9 -3.14 4.91 -15.79
C PHE A 9 -1.70 5.40 -16.02
N ASP A 10 -0.67 4.67 -15.55
CA ASP A 10 0.73 5.09 -15.73
C ASP A 10 1.38 4.56 -17.04
N ASP A 11 0.79 3.54 -17.69
CA ASP A 11 1.30 2.99 -18.95
C ASP A 11 0.90 3.83 -20.19
N GLN A 12 -0.17 4.63 -20.10
CA GLN A 12 -0.59 5.47 -21.23
C GLN A 12 0.32 6.67 -21.46
N SER A 13 0.95 7.23 -20.41
CA SER A 13 1.85 8.37 -20.57
C SER A 13 3.16 7.94 -21.24
N ARG A 14 3.70 6.76 -20.89
CA ARG A 14 4.89 6.18 -21.55
C ARG A 14 4.65 5.79 -23.01
N ARG A 15 3.44 5.32 -23.36
CA ARG A 15 3.09 5.01 -24.77
C ARG A 15 2.98 6.26 -25.66
N ARG A 16 2.55 7.42 -25.12
CA ARG A 16 2.50 8.67 -25.90
C ARG A 16 3.89 9.19 -26.28
N ASP A 17 4.89 9.02 -25.42
CA ASP A 17 6.25 9.47 -25.70
C ASP A 17 6.96 8.59 -26.75
N ILE A 18 6.68 7.28 -26.77
CA ILE A 18 7.24 6.36 -27.79
C ILE A 18 6.63 6.61 -29.18
N LEU A 19 5.33 6.91 -29.26
CA LEU A 19 4.68 7.26 -30.54
C LEU A 19 5.17 8.60 -31.09
N ARG A 20 5.45 9.60 -30.24
CA ARG A 20 6.03 10.89 -30.68
C ARG A 20 7.46 10.76 -31.23
N MET A 21 8.24 9.77 -30.78
CA MET A 21 9.58 9.51 -31.35
C MET A 21 9.51 8.82 -32.72
N HIS A 22 8.47 8.03 -33.01
CA HIS A 22 8.35 7.32 -34.28
C HIS A 22 7.85 8.22 -35.43
N ASP A 23 6.99 9.20 -35.14
CA ASP A 23 6.50 10.14 -36.16
C ASP A 23 7.58 11.14 -36.63
N ASN A 24 8.57 11.44 -35.80
CA ASN A 24 9.69 12.33 -36.16
C ASN A 24 10.83 11.64 -36.93
N MET A 25 10.84 10.30 -37.05
CA MET A 25 11.96 9.56 -37.65
C MET A 25 11.66 8.99 -39.04
N ILE A 26 10.40 8.96 -39.49
CA ILE A 26 10.02 8.31 -40.77
C ILE A 26 9.63 9.30 -41.87
N TYR A 27 9.37 10.57 -41.56
CA TYR A 27 9.13 11.60 -42.58
C TYR A 27 10.24 12.66 -42.55
N GLY A 28 11.38 12.31 -43.15
CA GLY A 28 12.24 13.32 -43.75
C GLY A 28 11.41 14.08 -44.78
N ASN A 29 10.90 15.26 -44.39
CA ASN A 29 10.17 16.17 -45.25
C ASN A 29 11.11 16.64 -46.38
N MET A 30 11.25 15.85 -47.44
CA MET A 30 11.49 16.43 -48.76
C MET A 30 10.29 17.32 -49.04
N THR A 31 10.50 18.61 -48.87
CA THR A 31 9.45 19.58 -49.12
C THR A 31 9.09 19.50 -50.60
N ALA A 32 7.87 19.85 -50.98
CA ALA A 32 7.50 19.95 -52.40
C ALA A 32 8.46 20.88 -53.18
N LEU A 33 9.19 21.76 -52.49
CA LEU A 33 10.27 22.58 -53.01
C LEU A 33 11.48 21.76 -53.48
N ASP A 34 11.88 20.73 -52.73
CA ASP A 34 13.04 19.87 -53.07
C ASP A 34 12.77 18.99 -54.30
N LEU A 35 11.51 18.51 -54.44
CA LEU A 35 11.05 17.83 -55.65
C LEU A 35 10.97 18.78 -56.86
N ALA A 36 10.54 20.03 -56.65
CA ALA A 36 10.50 21.04 -57.71
C ALA A 36 11.90 21.43 -58.19
N ILE A 37 12.85 21.61 -57.27
CA ILE A 37 14.26 21.93 -57.59
C ILE A 37 14.93 20.76 -58.33
N SER A 38 14.67 19.52 -57.92
CA SER A 38 15.22 18.33 -58.59
C SER A 38 14.68 18.15 -60.02
N MET A 39 13.40 18.47 -60.26
CA MET A 39 12.82 18.46 -61.61
C MET A 39 13.35 19.59 -62.50
N ASP A 40 13.65 20.77 -61.95
CA ASP A 40 14.17 21.92 -62.72
C ASP A 40 15.64 21.73 -63.12
N ILE A 41 16.40 20.95 -62.33
CA ILE A 41 17.80 20.58 -62.64
C ILE A 41 17.85 19.51 -63.74
N ALA A 42 16.95 18.54 -63.76
CA ALA A 42 16.94 17.47 -64.77
C ALA A 42 16.54 17.93 -66.19
N MET A 43 15.93 19.11 -66.33
CA MET A 43 15.43 19.63 -67.61
C MET A 43 16.45 20.50 -68.38
N ARG A 44 17.65 20.76 -67.84
CA ARG A 44 18.62 21.69 -68.48
C ARG A 44 19.63 21.05 -69.45
N ASP A 45 19.78 19.73 -69.49
CA ASP A 45 20.91 19.08 -70.19
C ASP A 45 20.56 18.25 -71.44
N THR A 46 19.43 18.50 -72.11
CA THR A 46 19.14 17.82 -73.41
C THR A 46 19.02 18.82 -74.57
N PRO A 47 20.04 18.92 -75.46
CA PRO A 47 19.95 19.76 -76.64
C PRO A 47 19.09 19.11 -77.73
N GLU A 48 17.99 19.82 -78.02
CA GLU A 48 17.38 20.08 -79.33
C GLU A 48 17.54 19.04 -80.45
N GLN A 49 16.47 18.29 -80.72
CA GLN A 49 15.92 18.09 -82.08
C GLN A 49 14.57 17.36 -82.06
N LEU A 50 13.51 18.01 -81.55
CA LEU A 50 12.13 17.59 -81.79
C LEU A 50 11.25 18.81 -82.08
N HIS A 51 10.99 19.03 -83.37
CA HIS A 51 10.05 20.01 -83.88
C HIS A 51 8.60 19.58 -83.60
N GLY A 52 7.80 20.47 -83.00
CA GLY A 52 6.44 20.70 -83.46
C GLY A 52 5.27 19.95 -82.79
N ASP A 53 5.29 19.63 -81.50
CA ASP A 53 4.04 19.38 -80.73
C ASP A 53 4.16 19.46 -79.18
N GLY A 54 5.37 19.59 -78.63
CA GLY A 54 5.61 19.46 -77.18
C GLY A 54 5.10 20.60 -76.28
N ARG A 55 4.80 21.79 -76.81
CA ARG A 55 4.32 22.92 -75.99
C ARG A 55 2.91 22.70 -75.42
N ALA A 56 2.03 22.03 -76.17
CA ALA A 56 0.68 21.72 -75.72
C ALA A 56 0.67 20.69 -74.58
N ALA A 57 1.55 19.68 -74.64
CA ALA A 57 1.68 18.66 -73.62
C ALA A 57 2.20 19.21 -72.28
N CYS A 58 3.20 20.10 -72.31
CA CYS A 58 3.77 20.72 -71.10
C CYS A 58 2.72 21.53 -70.31
N GLY A 59 1.92 22.35 -71.00
CA GLY A 59 0.84 23.12 -70.36
C GLY A 59 -0.29 22.27 -69.79
N GLN A 60 -0.53 21.06 -70.33
CA GLN A 60 -1.49 20.12 -69.74
C GLN A 60 -0.93 19.47 -68.46
N LEU A 61 0.35 19.09 -68.44
CA LEU A 61 1.01 18.55 -67.25
C LEU A 61 1.04 19.56 -66.10
N GLN A 62 1.38 20.82 -66.37
CA GLN A 62 1.40 21.88 -65.36
C GLN A 62 0.01 22.07 -64.72
N ARG A 63 -1.06 22.09 -65.51
CA ARG A 63 -2.44 22.21 -64.98
C ARG A 63 -2.84 21.00 -64.13
N ARG A 64 -2.44 19.79 -64.53
CA ARG A 64 -2.67 18.57 -63.73
C ARG A 64 -1.90 18.61 -62.41
N ALA A 65 -0.64 19.05 -62.44
CA ALA A 65 0.19 19.19 -61.25
C ALA A 65 -0.40 20.23 -60.27
N LEU A 66 -0.79 21.42 -60.76
CA LEU A 66 -1.43 22.45 -59.93
C LEU A 66 -2.75 21.96 -59.33
N ARG A 67 -3.56 21.22 -60.10
CA ARG A 67 -4.79 20.61 -59.58
C ARG A 67 -4.47 19.60 -58.48
N ALA A 68 -3.50 18.71 -58.68
CA ALA A 68 -3.09 17.73 -57.68
C ALA A 68 -2.60 18.39 -56.38
N ILE A 69 -1.79 19.45 -56.49
CA ILE A 69 -1.33 20.24 -55.33
C ILE A 69 -2.52 20.88 -54.61
N SER A 70 -3.47 21.46 -55.34
CA SER A 70 -4.67 22.06 -54.74
C SER A 70 -5.52 21.03 -54.00
N GLU A 71 -5.71 19.84 -54.58
CA GLU A 71 -6.43 18.74 -53.94
C GLU A 71 -5.70 18.23 -52.70
N GLU A 72 -4.37 18.12 -52.75
CA GLU A 72 -3.54 17.72 -51.61
C GLU A 72 -3.63 18.75 -50.47
N ASN A 73 -3.56 20.04 -50.79
CA ASN A 73 -3.71 21.11 -49.79
C ASN A 73 -5.10 21.08 -49.14
N VAL A 74 -6.16 20.80 -49.89
CA VAL A 74 -7.51 20.61 -49.35
C VAL A 74 -7.57 19.38 -48.44
N ARG A 75 -6.94 18.26 -48.82
CA ARG A 75 -6.85 17.07 -47.95
C ARG A 75 -6.09 17.37 -46.66
N LYS A 76 -4.95 18.08 -46.75
CA LYS A 76 -4.15 18.50 -45.59
C LYS A 76 -4.94 19.41 -44.65
N ALA A 77 -5.62 20.41 -45.19
CA ALA A 77 -6.47 21.30 -44.39
C ALA A 77 -7.61 20.53 -43.69
N ARG A 78 -8.22 19.56 -44.37
CA ARG A 78 -9.25 18.69 -43.78
C ARG A 78 -8.68 17.80 -42.66
N VAL A 79 -7.49 17.22 -42.86
CA VAL A 79 -6.83 16.42 -41.82
C VAL A 79 -6.50 17.28 -40.60
N GLU A 80 -6.02 18.50 -40.80
CA GLU A 80 -5.72 19.43 -39.71
C GLU A 80 -6.99 19.85 -38.95
N ALA A 81 -8.08 20.14 -39.66
CA ALA A 81 -9.37 20.43 -39.05
C ALA A 81 -9.88 19.25 -38.19
N LEU A 82 -9.79 18.02 -38.69
CA LEU A 82 -10.18 16.82 -37.94
C LEU A 82 -9.29 16.59 -36.70
N ARG A 83 -7.99 16.90 -36.79
CA ARG A 83 -7.08 16.82 -35.63
C ARG A 83 -7.44 17.83 -34.54
N GLN A 84 -7.79 19.06 -34.94
CA GLN A 84 -8.27 20.08 -34.00
C GLN A 84 -9.58 19.66 -33.34
N GLU A 85 -10.53 19.11 -34.12
CA GLU A 85 -11.80 18.59 -33.60
C GLU A 85 -11.58 17.43 -32.61
N LEU A 86 -10.69 16.48 -32.93
CA LEU A 86 -10.32 15.40 -32.01
C LEU A 86 -9.72 15.92 -30.71
N ALA A 87 -8.82 16.90 -30.79
CA ALA A 87 -8.21 17.49 -29.59
C ALA A 87 -9.25 18.19 -28.68
N VAL A 88 -10.24 18.85 -29.27
CA VAL A 88 -11.36 19.45 -28.52
C VAL A 88 -12.21 18.37 -27.85
N LEU A 89 -12.59 17.32 -28.59
CA LEU A 89 -13.39 16.22 -28.04
C LEU A 89 -12.65 15.45 -26.94
N GLU A 90 -11.34 15.25 -27.06
CA GLU A 90 -10.52 14.62 -26.02
C GLU A 90 -10.48 15.49 -24.74
N SER A 91 -10.35 16.81 -24.90
CA SER A 91 -10.41 17.76 -23.79
C SER A 91 -11.78 17.73 -23.10
N ASP A 92 -12.87 17.78 -23.88
CA ASP A 92 -14.24 17.77 -23.37
C ASP A 92 -14.57 16.43 -22.68
N LEU A 93 -14.10 15.31 -23.23
CA LEU A 93 -14.24 13.99 -22.61
C LEU A 93 -13.49 13.93 -21.28
N ALA A 94 -12.26 14.45 -21.22
CA ALA A 94 -11.50 14.49 -19.97
C ALA A 94 -12.20 15.33 -18.90
N SER A 95 -12.72 16.53 -19.23
CA SER A 95 -13.46 17.36 -18.28
C SER A 95 -14.79 16.74 -17.86
N THR A 96 -15.52 16.12 -18.79
CA THR A 96 -16.80 15.45 -18.48
C THR A 96 -16.58 14.21 -17.63
N THR A 97 -15.46 13.49 -17.83
CA THR A 97 -15.11 12.31 -17.03
C THR A 97 -14.85 12.68 -15.58
N VAL A 98 -14.08 13.75 -15.32
CA VAL A 98 -13.81 14.23 -13.94
C VAL A 98 -15.10 14.65 -13.24
N THR A 99 -15.92 15.49 -13.88
CA THR A 99 -17.19 15.96 -13.29
C THR A 99 -18.19 14.83 -13.04
N THR A 100 -18.26 13.85 -13.95
CA THR A 100 -19.11 12.67 -13.78
C THR A 100 -18.61 11.79 -12.63
N GLN A 101 -17.29 11.59 -12.53
CA GLN A 101 -16.69 10.82 -11.44
C GLN A 101 -16.93 11.48 -10.08
N ASP A 102 -16.77 12.81 -9.99
CA ASP A 102 -17.06 13.57 -8.77
C ASP A 102 -18.54 13.43 -8.36
N ALA A 103 -19.47 13.51 -9.31
CA ALA A 103 -20.89 13.34 -9.05
C ALA A 103 -21.24 11.91 -8.57
N ILE A 104 -20.61 10.89 -9.16
CA ILE A 104 -20.75 9.49 -8.73
C ILE A 104 -20.19 9.32 -7.31
N GLU A 105 -19.02 9.90 -7.02
CA GLU A 105 -18.41 9.81 -5.70
C GLU A 105 -19.29 10.47 -4.62
N GLN A 106 -19.83 11.66 -4.90
CA GLN A 106 -20.75 12.35 -3.99
C GLN A 106 -22.02 11.54 -3.72
N LEU A 107 -22.61 10.93 -4.76
CA LEU A 107 -23.78 10.06 -4.61
C LEU A 107 -23.43 8.82 -3.77
N ALA A 108 -22.28 8.20 -4.01
CA ALA A 108 -21.82 7.05 -3.24
C ALA A 108 -21.64 7.40 -1.76
N LYS A 109 -20.97 8.52 -1.44
CA LYS A 109 -20.81 9.04 -0.07
C LYS A 109 -22.18 9.24 0.60
N ALA A 110 -23.10 9.91 -0.07
CA ALA A 110 -24.44 10.17 0.45
C ALA A 110 -25.20 8.86 0.76
N LYS A 111 -25.12 7.87 -0.13
CA LYS A 111 -25.79 6.57 0.05
C LYS A 111 -25.16 5.71 1.15
N CYS A 112 -23.83 5.69 1.26
CA CYS A 112 -23.14 5.00 2.34
C CYS A 112 -23.43 5.64 3.71
N LEU A 113 -23.54 6.97 3.77
CA LEU A 113 -23.93 7.69 4.99
C LEU A 113 -25.39 7.39 5.37
N GLU A 114 -26.31 7.38 4.41
CA GLU A 114 -27.71 7.00 4.63
C GLU A 114 -27.81 5.57 5.20
N LEU A 115 -27.11 4.62 4.59
CA LEU A 115 -27.08 3.22 5.03
C LEU A 115 -26.47 3.06 6.42
N SER A 116 -25.30 3.65 6.68
CA SER A 116 -24.63 3.55 7.98
C SER A 116 -25.46 4.14 9.12
N ASN A 117 -26.15 5.27 8.88
CA ASN A 117 -27.11 5.81 9.82
C ASN A 117 -28.31 4.88 10.04
N CYS A 118 -28.80 4.22 8.99
CA CYS A 118 -29.88 3.25 9.09
C CYS A 118 -29.49 2.04 9.94
N ILE A 119 -28.27 1.51 9.74
CA ILE A 119 -27.70 0.39 10.51
C ILE A 119 -27.66 0.74 12.01
N VAL A 120 -27.05 1.88 12.36
CA VAL A 120 -26.93 2.32 13.77
C VAL A 120 -28.29 2.53 14.42
N ARG A 121 -29.25 3.10 13.70
CA ARG A 121 -30.58 3.43 14.25
C ARG A 121 -31.53 2.23 14.35
N LYS A 122 -31.47 1.29 13.40
CA LYS A 122 -32.45 0.20 13.29
C LYS A 122 -31.98 -1.13 13.87
N LEU A 123 -30.68 -1.41 13.85
CA LEU A 123 -30.16 -2.68 14.36
C LEU A 123 -29.77 -2.53 15.83
N PRO A 124 -30.07 -3.51 16.69
CA PRO A 124 -29.56 -3.53 18.06
C PRO A 124 -28.04 -3.75 18.06
N ARG A 125 -27.37 -3.33 19.15
CA ARG A 125 -25.89 -3.31 19.24
C ARG A 125 -25.29 -4.69 18.99
N GLU A 126 -25.91 -5.74 19.49
CA GLU A 126 -25.43 -7.12 19.39
C GLU A 126 -25.36 -7.59 17.92
N VAL A 127 -26.38 -7.25 17.12
CA VAL A 127 -26.40 -7.57 15.68
C VAL A 127 -25.35 -6.75 14.94
N ARG A 128 -25.12 -5.49 15.35
CA ARG A 128 -24.05 -4.67 14.76
C ARG A 128 -22.68 -5.25 15.07
N ASP A 129 -22.43 -5.66 16.31
CA ASP A 129 -21.17 -6.29 16.71
C ASP A 129 -20.91 -7.60 15.94
N MET A 130 -21.96 -8.40 15.66
CA MET A 130 -21.83 -9.56 14.77
C MET A 130 -21.40 -9.15 13.35
N ILE A 131 -22.01 -8.11 12.77
CA ILE A 131 -21.62 -7.59 11.45
C ILE A 131 -20.17 -7.10 11.47
N TYR A 132 -19.81 -6.31 12.48
CA TYR A 132 -18.45 -5.78 12.66
C TYR A 132 -17.44 -6.91 12.80
N GLN A 133 -17.79 -7.99 13.51
CA GLN A 133 -16.91 -9.15 13.62
C GLN A 133 -16.53 -9.71 12.25
N TYR A 134 -17.46 -9.76 11.29
CA TYR A 134 -17.19 -10.24 9.93
C TYR A 134 -16.37 -9.26 9.09
N ILE A 135 -16.58 -7.95 9.24
CA ILE A 135 -15.94 -6.97 8.35
C ILE A 135 -14.63 -6.38 8.90
N SER A 136 -14.46 -6.34 10.23
CA SER A 136 -13.32 -5.66 10.85
C SER A 136 -12.36 -6.58 11.59
N THR A 137 -12.74 -7.81 11.95
CA THR A 137 -11.84 -8.67 12.73
C THR A 137 -10.70 -9.17 11.86
N ARG A 138 -9.46 -8.98 12.32
CA ARG A 138 -8.27 -9.59 11.74
C ARG A 138 -7.74 -10.68 12.67
N ASP A 139 -7.53 -11.87 12.14
CA ASP A 139 -7.06 -13.01 12.95
C ASP A 139 -5.58 -12.90 13.31
N SER A 140 -4.81 -12.15 12.53
CA SER A 140 -3.36 -11.99 12.71
C SER A 140 -2.90 -10.69 12.02
N GLU A 141 -3.02 -9.56 12.71
CA GLU A 141 -2.53 -8.27 12.23
C GLU A 141 -1.09 -8.07 12.71
N SER A 142 -0.10 -8.18 11.82
CA SER A 142 1.31 -7.92 12.16
C SER A 142 1.51 -6.42 12.39
N ILE A 143 2.08 -6.02 13.52
CA ILE A 143 2.45 -4.65 13.86
C ILE A 143 3.97 -4.59 14.00
N GLU A 144 4.61 -4.11 12.95
CA GLU A 144 6.07 -4.04 12.78
C GLU A 144 6.59 -2.61 12.97
N ARG A 145 7.90 -2.45 13.11
CA ARG A 145 8.52 -1.12 13.18
C ARG A 145 8.25 -0.28 11.91
N GLU A 146 8.18 -0.95 10.77
CA GLU A 146 7.86 -0.41 9.46
C GLU A 146 6.47 0.22 9.43
N HIS A 147 5.54 -0.21 10.28
CA HIS A 147 4.23 0.44 10.41
C HIS A 147 4.37 1.94 10.68
N PHE A 148 5.44 2.30 11.40
CA PHE A 148 5.72 3.68 11.75
C PHE A 148 6.76 4.36 10.85
N ARG A 149 7.24 3.68 9.80
CA ARG A 149 8.33 4.13 8.91
C ARG A 149 8.01 3.74 7.47
N THR A 150 7.32 4.58 6.71
CA THR A 150 6.95 4.17 5.34
C THR A 150 7.25 5.13 4.24
N THR A 151 7.71 6.36 4.48
CA THR A 151 8.10 7.22 3.36
C THR A 151 9.46 7.83 3.61
N LEU A 152 10.45 7.36 2.84
CA LEU A 152 11.69 8.11 2.64
C LEU A 152 11.27 9.35 1.84
N ASP A 153 11.22 10.48 2.52
CA ASP A 153 10.97 11.75 1.85
C ASP A 153 12.07 11.94 0.77
N PRO A 154 11.72 12.07 -0.52
CA PRO A 154 12.70 12.16 -1.59
C PRO A 154 13.61 13.39 -1.46
N LEU A 155 13.16 14.45 -0.76
CA LEU A 155 13.92 15.66 -0.54
C LEU A 155 14.86 15.53 0.66
N THR A 156 14.34 15.11 1.82
CA THR A 156 15.13 15.08 3.06
C THR A 156 15.88 13.76 3.27
N ARG A 157 15.50 12.69 2.57
CA ARG A 157 15.93 11.30 2.82
C ARG A 157 15.72 10.87 4.28
N LEU A 158 14.79 11.51 4.97
CA LEU A 158 14.35 11.12 6.31
C LEU A 158 13.09 10.27 6.19
N TYR A 159 12.95 9.32 7.11
CA TYR A 159 11.73 8.53 7.21
C TYR A 159 10.66 9.35 7.93
N SER A 160 9.61 9.74 7.21
CA SER A 160 8.39 10.29 7.80
C SER A 160 7.30 9.22 7.88
N TYR A 161 6.52 9.26 8.95
CA TYR A 161 5.32 8.44 9.09
C TYR A 161 4.20 9.05 8.25
N ASP A 162 3.76 8.32 7.22
CA ASP A 162 2.62 8.69 6.38
C ASP A 162 1.41 7.83 6.78
N PHE A 163 0.57 8.41 7.63
CA PHE A 163 -0.64 7.77 8.13
C PHE A 163 -1.62 7.43 7.01
N GLU A 164 -1.79 8.30 6.02
CA GLU A 164 -2.77 8.09 4.95
C GLU A 164 -2.36 6.93 4.05
N ARG A 165 -1.06 6.82 3.75
CA ARG A 165 -0.53 5.66 3.02
C ARG A 165 -0.70 4.36 3.79
N TRP A 166 -0.36 4.36 5.09
CA TRP A 166 -0.55 3.18 5.94
C TRP A 166 -2.03 2.78 6.01
N LYS A 167 -2.92 3.76 6.21
CA LYS A 167 -4.36 3.57 6.25
C LYS A 167 -4.87 2.96 4.94
N LYS A 168 -4.43 3.48 3.79
CA LYS A 168 -4.81 2.93 2.48
C LYS A 168 -4.36 1.48 2.28
N GLN A 169 -3.22 1.08 2.86
CA GLN A 169 -2.69 -0.28 2.76
C GLN A 169 -3.43 -1.28 3.66
N HIS A 170 -3.75 -0.91 4.90
CA HIS A 170 -4.35 -1.82 5.89
C HIS A 170 -5.88 -1.80 5.90
N PHE A 171 -6.46 -0.69 5.40
CA PHE A 171 -7.89 -0.42 5.37
C PHE A 171 -8.33 0.12 4.00
N PRO A 172 -8.14 -0.65 2.90
CA PRO A 172 -8.49 -0.19 1.55
C PRO A 172 -9.99 -0.01 1.35
N GLU A 173 -10.83 -0.62 2.19
CA GLU A 173 -12.27 -0.60 2.00
C GLU A 173 -12.91 0.73 2.42
N HIS A 174 -13.89 1.19 1.64
CA HIS A 174 -14.56 2.47 1.86
C HIS A 174 -15.23 2.62 3.22
N TYR A 175 -15.60 1.52 3.89
CA TYR A 175 -16.22 1.57 5.21
C TYR A 175 -15.25 1.99 6.34
N TRP A 176 -13.94 2.08 6.05
CA TRP A 176 -12.93 2.69 6.93
C TRP A 176 -12.68 4.18 6.68
N ASN A 177 -13.32 4.75 5.65
CA ASN A 177 -13.23 6.17 5.37
C ASN A 177 -14.37 6.94 6.08
N PRO A 178 -14.06 7.84 7.04
CA PRO A 178 -15.08 8.60 7.77
C PRO A 178 -15.93 9.55 6.88
N GLU A 179 -15.56 9.75 5.61
CA GLU A 179 -16.40 10.48 4.65
C GLU A 179 -17.57 9.64 4.10
N TYR A 180 -17.47 8.31 4.14
CA TYR A 180 -18.48 7.39 3.61
C TYR A 180 -19.37 6.80 4.71
N VAL A 181 -18.90 6.76 5.95
CA VAL A 181 -19.63 6.16 7.08
C VAL A 181 -19.95 7.18 8.16
N SER A 182 -21.10 7.01 8.82
CA SER A 182 -21.47 7.88 9.93
C SER A 182 -20.46 7.76 11.09
N LYS A 183 -20.21 8.88 11.78
CA LYS A 183 -19.26 8.92 12.92
C LYS A 183 -19.56 7.86 13.99
N PRO A 184 -20.82 7.60 14.40
CA PRO A 184 -21.12 6.54 15.36
C PRO A 184 -20.73 5.16 14.82
N LEU A 185 -21.10 4.83 13.57
CA LEU A 185 -20.75 3.53 12.99
C LEU A 185 -19.23 3.35 12.90
N TYR A 186 -18.50 4.40 12.51
CA TYR A 186 -17.04 4.36 12.42
C TYR A 186 -16.38 4.13 13.78
N ALA A 187 -16.85 4.82 14.83
CA ALA A 187 -16.35 4.62 16.18
C ALA A 187 -16.61 3.21 16.71
N GLU A 188 -17.83 2.70 16.49
CA GLU A 188 -18.21 1.33 16.84
C GLU A 188 -17.37 0.29 16.09
N LEU A 189 -17.08 0.52 14.81
CA LEU A 189 -16.26 -0.34 13.97
C LEU A 189 -14.80 -0.40 14.44
N VAL A 190 -14.20 0.77 14.73
CA VAL A 190 -12.82 0.87 15.24
C VAL A 190 -12.71 0.21 16.62
N GLU A 191 -13.69 0.42 17.50
CA GLU A 191 -13.75 -0.25 18.79
C GLU A 191 -13.76 -1.78 18.62
N ASN A 192 -14.61 -2.28 17.72
CA ASN A 192 -14.69 -3.72 17.44
C ASN A 192 -13.36 -4.27 16.90
N TYR A 193 -12.72 -3.58 15.95
CA TYR A 193 -11.41 -3.95 15.42
C TYR A 193 -10.37 -4.16 16.52
N TYR A 194 -10.19 -3.20 17.42
CA TYR A 194 -9.24 -3.37 18.53
C TYR A 194 -9.66 -4.49 19.50
N ARG A 195 -10.96 -4.67 19.73
CA ARG A 195 -11.47 -5.63 20.70
C ARG A 195 -11.40 -7.09 20.23
N THR A 196 -11.66 -7.35 18.95
CA THR A 196 -11.82 -8.71 18.43
C THR A 196 -10.58 -9.23 17.71
N SER A 197 -9.80 -8.35 17.09
CA SER A 197 -8.62 -8.72 16.32
C SER A 197 -7.48 -9.21 17.21
N THR A 198 -6.56 -9.96 16.61
CA THR A 198 -5.31 -10.38 17.24
C THR A 198 -4.16 -9.60 16.63
N PHE A 199 -3.39 -8.91 17.47
CA PHE A 199 -2.24 -8.12 17.04
C PHE A 199 -0.95 -8.88 17.31
N VAL A 200 -0.13 -9.06 16.29
CA VAL A 200 1.14 -9.79 16.36
C VAL A 200 2.28 -8.77 16.34
N PHE A 201 3.05 -8.70 17.42
CA PHE A 201 4.22 -7.83 17.51
C PHE A 201 5.50 -8.61 17.27
N SER A 202 6.39 -8.04 16.47
CA SER A 202 7.78 -8.48 16.35
C SER A 202 8.58 -8.18 17.63
N ASP A 203 9.83 -8.60 17.65
CA ASP A 203 10.79 -8.34 18.72
C ASP A 203 11.47 -6.95 18.58
N ASP A 204 10.71 -5.97 18.10
CA ASP A 204 11.13 -4.58 17.97
C ASP A 204 10.79 -3.78 19.23
N ALA A 205 11.82 -3.21 19.85
CA ALA A 205 11.68 -2.40 21.06
C ALA A 205 10.73 -1.21 20.87
N GLY A 206 9.79 -1.05 21.81
CA GLY A 206 8.88 0.10 21.89
C GLY A 206 7.72 0.12 20.88
N VAL A 207 7.68 -0.79 19.90
CA VAL A 207 6.60 -0.84 18.87
C VAL A 207 5.25 -1.07 19.53
N MET A 208 5.13 -2.09 20.38
CA MET A 208 3.89 -2.38 21.11
C MET A 208 3.44 -1.20 21.98
N LYS A 209 4.36 -0.62 22.78
CA LYS A 209 4.03 0.52 23.65
C LYS A 209 3.52 1.72 22.85
N ARG A 210 4.17 2.03 21.73
CA ARG A 210 3.74 3.11 20.83
C ARG A 210 2.36 2.84 20.26
N PHE A 211 2.12 1.64 19.73
CA PHE A 211 0.81 1.24 19.22
C PHE A 211 -0.29 1.40 20.27
N LEU A 212 -0.05 0.92 21.50
CA LEU A 212 -1.03 0.97 22.58
C LEU A 212 -1.35 2.40 23.08
N THR A 213 -0.43 3.34 22.91
CA THR A 213 -0.55 4.73 23.39
C THR A 213 -0.92 5.74 22.30
N THR A 214 -0.91 5.34 21.03
CA THR A 214 -1.22 6.23 19.89
C THR A 214 -2.68 6.06 19.47
N ASP A 215 -3.43 7.17 19.45
CA ASP A 215 -4.78 7.22 18.85
C ASP A 215 -4.66 7.49 17.36
N GLU A 216 -4.34 6.45 16.60
CA GLU A 216 -4.15 6.54 15.14
C GLU A 216 -5.44 6.98 14.43
N MET A 217 -6.60 6.53 14.91
CA MET A 217 -7.89 6.84 14.30
C MET A 217 -8.46 8.21 14.73
N ARG A 218 -7.82 8.89 15.70
CA ARG A 218 -8.21 10.21 16.24
C ARG A 218 -9.64 10.25 16.78
N LEU A 219 -10.06 9.17 17.43
CA LEU A 219 -11.42 9.00 17.98
C LEU A 219 -11.48 9.13 19.51
N GLY A 220 -10.34 9.39 20.17
CA GLY A 220 -10.21 9.29 21.62
C GLY A 220 -10.21 7.85 22.13
N LEU A 221 -10.06 6.87 21.23
CA LEU A 221 -10.08 5.44 21.56
C LEU A 221 -8.64 4.93 21.59
N LEU A 222 -8.07 4.82 22.80
CA LEU A 222 -6.71 4.30 22.95
C LEU A 222 -6.70 2.76 22.87
N PRO A 223 -5.84 2.15 22.03
CA PRO A 223 -5.81 0.69 21.87
C PRO A 223 -5.52 -0.05 23.18
N ARG A 224 -4.73 0.52 24.10
CA ARG A 224 -4.46 -0.06 25.43
C ARG A 224 -5.71 -0.48 26.22
N ASN A 225 -6.81 0.24 26.04
CA ASN A 225 -8.06 -0.02 26.75
C ASN A 225 -8.93 -1.09 26.05
N LEU A 226 -8.68 -1.35 24.77
CA LEU A 226 -9.58 -2.11 23.90
C LEU A 226 -8.97 -3.45 23.49
N VAL A 227 -7.67 -3.51 23.22
CA VAL A 227 -6.94 -4.70 22.77
C VAL A 227 -7.11 -5.84 23.76
N ALA A 228 -7.60 -6.98 23.26
CA ALA A 228 -7.91 -8.16 24.09
C ALA A 228 -7.04 -9.37 23.77
N LYS A 229 -6.42 -9.40 22.58
CA LYS A 229 -5.60 -10.52 22.09
C LYS A 229 -4.31 -9.96 21.50
N VAL A 230 -3.19 -10.42 22.02
CA VAL A 230 -1.86 -10.02 21.55
C VAL A 230 -1.01 -11.27 21.38
N GLU A 231 -0.25 -11.32 20.29
CA GLU A 231 0.85 -12.26 20.12
C GLU A 231 2.15 -11.48 20.05
N ILE A 232 3.21 -11.99 20.69
CA ILE A 232 4.54 -11.37 20.70
C ILE A 232 5.52 -12.43 20.22
N GLU A 233 6.19 -12.17 19.12
CA GLU A 233 7.19 -13.06 18.55
C GLU A 233 8.60 -12.62 18.98
N LEU A 234 9.18 -13.36 19.92
CA LEU A 234 10.53 -13.17 20.42
C LEU A 234 11.48 -14.15 19.72
N LYS A 235 12.38 -13.64 18.89
CA LYS A 235 13.38 -14.47 18.20
C LYS A 235 14.65 -14.55 19.05
N ALA A 236 14.79 -15.64 19.78
CA ALA A 236 15.99 -15.99 20.53
C ALA A 236 16.96 -16.74 19.62
N ILE A 237 17.61 -15.96 18.76
CA ILE A 237 18.65 -16.47 17.88
C ILE A 237 19.90 -16.72 18.72
N SER A 238 20.12 -17.98 19.11
CA SER A 238 21.36 -18.43 19.72
C SER A 238 22.45 -18.46 18.65
N HIS A 239 23.47 -17.65 18.79
CA HIS A 239 24.65 -17.76 17.94
C HIS A 239 25.87 -18.08 18.76
N ASP A 240 26.40 -19.27 18.49
CA ASP A 240 27.82 -19.53 18.56
C ASP A 240 28.55 -18.33 17.94
N ARG A 241 29.50 -17.75 18.68
CA ARG A 241 30.19 -16.48 18.33
C ARG A 241 30.88 -16.48 16.94
N GLY A 242 30.90 -17.60 16.21
CA GLY A 242 31.46 -17.74 14.86
C GLY A 242 30.45 -17.86 13.71
N SER A 243 29.14 -17.76 13.94
CA SER A 243 28.13 -17.87 12.87
C SER A 243 28.14 -16.64 11.95
N PHE A 244 28.14 -16.84 10.63
CA PHE A 244 28.03 -15.77 9.62
C PHE A 244 26.78 -14.91 9.81
N ARG A 245 25.70 -15.48 10.40
CA ARG A 245 24.51 -14.71 10.74
C ARG A 245 24.76 -13.69 11.86
N ALA A 246 25.58 -14.00 12.87
CA ALA A 246 25.94 -13.03 13.91
C ALA A 246 26.74 -11.85 13.32
N TYR A 247 27.56 -12.13 12.29
CA TYR A 247 28.28 -11.10 11.55
C TYR A 247 27.36 -10.21 10.70
N MET A 248 26.35 -10.80 10.04
CA MET A 248 25.43 -10.07 9.15
C MET A 248 24.27 -9.35 9.86
N PHE A 249 23.75 -9.92 10.96
CA PHE A 249 22.55 -9.44 11.64
C PHE A 249 22.83 -8.79 13.00
N GLY A 250 24.10 -8.75 13.43
CA GLY A 250 24.54 -8.10 14.66
C GLY A 250 24.54 -9.01 15.88
N VAL A 251 25.13 -8.48 16.96
CA VAL A 251 25.28 -9.08 18.29
C VAL A 251 23.96 -9.74 18.75
N PRO A 252 24.01 -10.92 19.41
CA PRO A 252 22.83 -11.56 20.00
C PRO A 252 21.95 -10.52 20.70
N LYS A 253 20.63 -10.61 20.49
CA LYS A 253 19.72 -9.71 21.21
C LYS A 253 19.91 -9.97 22.68
N SER A 254 20.50 -8.99 23.34
CA SER A 254 20.74 -9.07 24.77
C SER A 254 19.38 -9.21 25.45
N PRO A 255 19.30 -9.90 26.60
CA PRO A 255 18.03 -10.08 27.30
C PRO A 255 17.31 -8.76 27.60
N GLU A 256 18.06 -7.67 27.77
CA GLU A 256 17.54 -6.31 27.91
C GLU A 256 16.71 -5.89 26.69
N ARG A 257 17.17 -6.19 25.47
CA ARG A 257 16.44 -5.84 24.24
C ARG A 257 15.15 -6.65 24.08
N MET A 258 15.15 -7.93 24.47
CA MET A 258 13.91 -8.71 24.48
C MET A 258 12.93 -8.19 25.55
N ARG A 259 13.44 -7.74 26.70
CA ARG A 259 12.65 -7.07 27.73
C ARG A 259 12.04 -5.76 27.21
N GLU A 260 12.78 -4.98 26.43
CA GLU A 260 12.26 -3.76 25.78
C GLU A 260 11.14 -4.04 24.77
N ALA A 261 11.19 -5.17 24.07
CA ALA A 261 10.09 -5.60 23.20
C ALA A 261 8.80 -5.88 24.01
N LEU A 262 8.94 -6.28 25.27
CA LEU A 262 7.84 -6.51 26.21
C LEU A 262 7.38 -5.27 27.00
N ASP A 263 8.02 -4.10 26.85
CA ASP A 263 7.72 -2.90 27.67
C ASP A 263 6.25 -2.44 27.57
N GLY A 264 5.59 -2.68 26.43
CA GLY A 264 4.16 -2.37 26.24
C GLY A 264 3.18 -3.37 26.85
N LEU A 265 3.64 -4.55 27.29
CA LEU A 265 2.78 -5.66 27.71
C LEU A 265 1.85 -5.26 28.86
N PHE A 266 2.39 -4.49 29.81
CA PHE A 266 1.69 -4.09 31.03
C PHE A 266 0.82 -2.84 30.87
N GLU A 267 0.77 -2.26 29.67
CA GLU A 267 -0.19 -1.20 29.32
C GLU A 267 -1.53 -1.79 28.86
N LEU A 268 -1.57 -3.08 28.52
CA LEU A 268 -2.80 -3.76 28.12
C LEU A 268 -3.84 -3.74 29.25
N LYS A 269 -5.11 -3.79 28.87
CA LYS A 269 -6.20 -3.96 29.84
C LYS A 269 -6.07 -5.28 30.62
N ALA A 270 -6.47 -5.26 31.88
CA ALA A 270 -6.55 -6.46 32.71
C ALA A 270 -7.42 -7.54 32.04
N GLY A 271 -6.97 -8.79 32.12
CA GLY A 271 -7.61 -9.94 31.49
C GLY A 271 -7.31 -10.10 30.00
N ALA A 272 -6.47 -9.26 29.40
CA ALA A 272 -5.99 -9.47 28.04
C ALA A 272 -5.29 -10.84 27.90
N ARG A 273 -5.49 -11.46 26.73
CA ARG A 273 -4.84 -12.72 26.35
C ARG A 273 -3.57 -12.39 25.60
N VAL A 274 -2.45 -12.89 26.12
CA VAL A 274 -1.13 -12.63 25.55
C VAL A 274 -0.49 -13.97 25.22
N LEU A 275 -0.09 -14.15 23.99
CA LEU A 275 0.67 -15.29 23.52
C LEU A 275 2.11 -14.84 23.24
N ILE A 276 3.07 -15.32 24.02
CA ILE A 276 4.49 -15.05 23.78
C ILE A 276 5.05 -16.25 23.05
N LYS A 277 5.36 -16.08 21.76
CA LYS A 277 6.04 -17.06 20.91
C LYS A 277 7.54 -16.84 21.02
N PHE A 278 8.22 -17.74 21.69
CA PHE A 278 9.67 -17.76 21.83
C PHE A 278 10.25 -18.70 20.78
N ILE A 279 10.85 -18.13 19.73
CA ILE A 279 11.41 -18.86 18.61
C ILE A 279 12.91 -18.99 18.82
N THR A 280 13.40 -20.21 18.98
CA THR A 280 14.81 -20.54 19.21
C THR A 280 15.43 -21.18 17.96
N GLU A 281 16.73 -21.02 17.78
CA GLU A 281 17.51 -21.77 16.77
C GLU A 281 18.18 -23.03 17.38
N ALA A 282 17.73 -23.48 18.55
CA ALA A 282 18.32 -24.62 19.25
C ALA A 282 18.21 -25.90 18.40
N LYS A 283 19.33 -26.61 18.26
CA LYS A 283 19.39 -27.85 17.48
C LYS A 283 18.97 -29.04 18.33
N THR A 284 19.26 -28.98 19.63
CA THR A 284 18.92 -30.02 20.60
C THR A 284 17.81 -29.54 21.53
N GLU A 285 17.13 -30.50 22.16
CA GLU A 285 16.10 -30.22 23.15
C GLU A 285 16.69 -29.59 24.43
N GLU A 286 17.88 -30.03 24.82
CA GLU A 286 18.63 -29.52 25.98
C GLU A 286 18.99 -28.03 25.81
N GLU A 287 19.54 -27.65 24.64
CA GLU A 287 19.82 -26.25 24.29
C GLU A 287 18.54 -25.40 24.34
N ARG A 288 17.43 -25.94 23.83
CA ARG A 288 16.13 -25.26 23.84
C ARG A 288 15.66 -25.02 25.27
N GLU A 289 15.74 -26.02 26.14
CA GLU A 289 15.36 -25.90 27.55
C GLU A 289 16.24 -24.89 28.31
N GLU A 290 17.55 -24.90 28.05
CA GLU A 290 18.48 -23.93 28.62
C GLU A 290 18.13 -22.50 28.19
N HIS A 291 17.91 -22.27 26.89
CA HIS A 291 17.47 -20.96 26.37
C HIS A 291 16.15 -20.51 26.99
N CYS A 292 15.19 -21.43 27.13
CA CYS A 292 13.89 -21.11 27.74
C CYS A 292 14.04 -20.74 29.21
N ARG A 293 14.82 -21.51 29.98
CA ARG A 293 15.07 -21.23 31.40
C ARG A 293 15.73 -19.88 31.60
N GLY A 294 16.83 -19.62 30.86
CA GLY A 294 17.53 -18.35 30.92
C GLY A 294 16.66 -17.16 30.49
N ALA A 295 15.84 -17.34 29.46
CA ALA A 295 14.89 -16.30 29.03
C ALA A 295 13.83 -16.02 30.10
N MET A 296 13.24 -17.04 30.73
CA MET A 296 12.22 -16.84 31.77
C MET A 296 12.77 -16.11 33.00
N GLU A 297 14.01 -16.38 33.38
CA GLU A 297 14.69 -15.67 34.47
C GLU A 297 14.99 -14.20 34.10
N THR A 298 15.35 -13.94 32.85
CA THR A 298 15.83 -12.62 32.45
C THR A 298 14.76 -11.69 31.86
N LEU A 299 13.70 -12.23 31.26
CA LEU A 299 12.63 -11.43 30.64
C LEU A 299 11.70 -10.79 31.67
N PHE A 300 11.50 -11.44 32.82
CA PHE A 300 10.51 -11.02 33.82
C PHE A 300 11.13 -10.85 35.20
N ASP A 301 11.33 -9.59 35.58
CA ASP A 301 11.72 -9.23 36.94
C ASP A 301 10.62 -9.63 37.94
N PRO A 302 10.91 -9.87 39.23
CA PRO A 302 9.90 -10.28 40.22
C PRO A 302 8.64 -9.40 40.26
N LYS A 303 8.81 -8.08 40.14
CA LYS A 303 7.70 -7.11 40.07
C LYS A 303 6.82 -7.27 38.82
N GLN A 304 7.41 -7.68 37.70
CA GLN A 304 6.67 -7.94 36.47
C GLN A 304 5.86 -9.23 36.59
N ARG A 305 6.41 -10.26 37.24
CA ARG A 305 5.71 -11.53 37.50
C ARG A 305 4.43 -11.33 38.32
N GLU A 306 4.47 -10.46 39.33
CA GLU A 306 3.26 -10.07 40.09
C GLU A 306 2.20 -9.43 39.19
N LYS A 307 2.59 -8.53 38.28
CA LYS A 307 1.68 -7.91 37.32
C LYS A 307 1.13 -8.90 36.30
N MET A 308 1.90 -9.92 35.93
CA MET A 308 1.47 -10.96 34.98
C MET A 308 0.21 -11.70 35.46
N ALA A 309 -0.04 -11.77 36.78
CA ALA A 309 -1.25 -12.35 37.34
C ALA A 309 -2.55 -11.65 36.88
N MET A 310 -2.47 -10.40 36.40
CA MET A 310 -3.63 -9.67 35.84
C MET A 310 -3.97 -10.08 34.40
N TYR A 311 -3.15 -10.91 33.76
CA TYR A 311 -3.27 -11.25 32.34
C TYR A 311 -3.38 -12.77 32.14
N LYS A 312 -3.86 -13.18 30.97
CA LYS A 312 -3.89 -14.60 30.56
C LYS A 312 -2.72 -14.84 29.60
N ILE A 313 -1.56 -15.17 30.16
CA ILE A 313 -0.30 -15.26 29.40
C ILE A 313 0.03 -16.72 29.09
N LYS A 314 0.12 -17.03 27.80
CA LYS A 314 0.59 -18.32 27.28
C LYS A 314 1.98 -18.12 26.68
N PHE A 315 2.95 -18.90 27.13
CA PHE A 315 4.31 -18.92 26.58
C PHE A 315 4.45 -20.15 25.69
N VAL A 316 4.85 -19.98 24.44
CA VAL A 316 4.99 -21.07 23.46
C VAL A 316 6.40 -21.05 22.90
N VAL A 317 7.06 -22.21 22.90
CA VAL A 317 8.42 -22.35 22.37
C VAL A 317 8.40 -23.21 21.11
N ASP A 318 8.95 -22.68 20.03
CA ASP A 318 9.13 -23.36 18.73
C ASP A 318 7.88 -24.06 18.17
N GLY A 319 6.68 -23.56 18.52
CA GLY A 319 5.40 -24.10 18.07
C GLY A 319 5.00 -25.45 18.67
N GLY A 320 5.85 -26.10 19.47
CA GLY A 320 5.65 -27.46 19.97
C GLY A 320 5.32 -27.56 21.46
N ARG A 321 5.86 -26.67 22.30
CA ARG A 321 5.60 -26.66 23.75
C ARG A 321 4.87 -25.40 24.15
N SER A 322 3.89 -25.53 25.05
CA SER A 322 3.17 -24.39 25.60
C SER A 322 3.03 -24.49 27.11
N TRP A 323 3.33 -23.38 27.79
CA TRP A 323 3.14 -23.19 29.22
C TRP A 323 2.07 -22.13 29.44
N ASP A 324 1.09 -22.42 30.28
CA ASP A 324 0.23 -21.38 30.84
C ASP A 324 0.94 -20.80 32.05
N LEU A 325 1.50 -19.59 31.90
CA LEU A 325 2.30 -18.98 32.96
C LEU A 325 1.47 -18.68 34.20
N GLY A 326 0.16 -18.51 34.05
CA GLY A 326 -0.75 -18.26 35.17
C GLY A 326 -0.96 -19.48 36.07
N GLU A 327 -0.69 -20.70 35.56
CA GLU A 327 -0.72 -21.93 36.34
C GLU A 327 0.69 -22.30 36.83
N VAL A 328 1.70 -22.21 35.96
CA VAL A 328 3.09 -22.55 36.31
C VAL A 328 3.64 -21.65 37.41
N MET A 329 3.45 -20.32 37.32
CA MET A 329 3.89 -19.43 38.39
C MET A 329 3.12 -19.66 39.69
N ARG A 330 1.86 -20.12 39.60
CA ARG A 330 1.06 -20.46 40.76
C ARG A 330 1.63 -21.71 41.44
N GLN A 331 2.02 -22.71 40.67
CA GLN A 331 2.64 -23.93 41.18
C GLN A 331 4.02 -23.66 41.78
N GLU A 332 4.90 -22.93 41.09
CA GLU A 332 6.22 -22.54 41.63
C GLU A 332 6.08 -21.72 42.92
N TRP A 333 5.11 -20.80 42.98
CA TRP A 333 4.85 -20.04 44.19
C TRP A 333 4.37 -20.92 45.34
N MET A 334 3.47 -21.89 45.08
CA MET A 334 3.04 -22.87 46.08
C MET A 334 4.20 -23.78 46.52
N ASP A 335 5.09 -24.17 45.61
CA ASP A 335 6.24 -25.03 45.94
C ASP A 335 7.29 -24.30 46.82
N ILE A 336 7.44 -22.98 46.66
CA ILE A 336 8.37 -22.18 47.48
C ILE A 336 7.71 -21.76 48.82
N HIS A 337 6.38 -21.64 48.89
CA HIS A 337 5.70 -21.00 50.04
C HIS A 337 4.73 -21.88 50.84
N GLY A 338 4.39 -23.09 50.36
CA GLY A 338 3.56 -24.06 51.08
C GLY A 338 2.07 -23.74 51.03
#